data_AF-A0A952MC30-F1
#
_entry.id   AF-A0A952MC30-F1
#
_cell.length_a   1.000
_cell.length_b   1.000
_cell.length_c   1.000
_cell.angle_alpha   90.00
_cell.angle_beta   90.00
_cell.angle_gamma   90.00
#
_symmetry.space_group_name_H-M   'P 1'
#
loop_
_entity.id
_entity.type
_entity.pdbx_description
1 polymer ?
#
loop_
_entity_poly.entity_id
_entity_poly.type
_entity_poly.pdbx_seq_one_letter_code
_entity_poly.pdbx_strand_id
1 'polypeptide(L)'
;MIEKTCVIYQTPVGFVIWNVLPAGADCMVIEERDERTRKVSIVCITVTGKLVWRNSSLPDSWWINLSSVTTTQVLLRHFQNTTNPDVVTVLALSLETGHEDLPQHEEHTITVLRPFVYVQDEPDFETIQTFIRQQTKQEIFLGAEYLETERMILISYYTGQPAAFTNVLACFTRDGSLNWTEEIGTNLKGMGISTFFIVTDTLFFVKNKTELVTFRIV
;
A
#
# COMPACT_ATOMS: atom_id res chain seq x y z
N MET A 1 -3.58 5.40 21.04
CA MET A 1 -4.88 5.99 20.65
C MET A 1 -4.77 6.36 19.18
N ILE A 2 -5.85 6.22 18.39
CA ILE A 2 -5.83 6.53 16.95
C ILE A 2 -6.47 7.90 16.76
N GLU A 3 -5.80 8.80 16.04
CA GLU A 3 -6.41 10.08 15.63
C GLU A 3 -7.45 9.86 14.52
N LYS A 4 -8.17 10.93 14.14
CA LYS A 4 -9.19 10.88 13.10
C LYS A 4 -8.60 10.41 11.76
N THR A 5 -9.21 9.37 11.19
CA THR A 5 -8.93 8.90 9.83
C THR A 5 -9.23 9.98 8.77
N CYS A 6 -8.33 10.15 7.81
CA CYS A 6 -8.43 11.10 6.71
C CYS A 6 -8.15 10.42 5.37
N VAL A 7 -9.00 10.69 4.37
CA VAL A 7 -8.72 10.35 2.98
C VAL A 7 -7.84 11.46 2.41
N ILE A 8 -6.62 11.12 1.99
CA ILE A 8 -5.65 12.08 1.44
C ILE A 8 -5.51 11.96 -0.07
N TYR A 9 -6.02 10.90 -0.68
CA TYR A 9 -6.08 10.77 -2.13
C TYR A 9 -7.27 9.95 -2.57
N GLN A 10 -7.84 10.34 -3.69
CA GLN A 10 -8.86 9.61 -4.42
C GLN A 10 -8.42 9.50 -5.87
N THR A 11 -8.37 8.29 -6.42
CA THR A 11 -8.05 8.09 -7.83
C THR A 11 -9.11 8.73 -8.74
N PRO A 12 -8.74 9.16 -9.95
CA PRO A 12 -9.70 9.48 -10.99
C PRO A 12 -10.62 8.28 -11.29
N VAL A 13 -11.83 8.57 -11.81
CA VAL A 13 -12.78 7.51 -12.17
C VAL A 13 -12.16 6.52 -13.15
N GLY A 14 -12.23 5.23 -12.81
CA GLY A 14 -11.67 4.13 -13.62
C GLY A 14 -10.23 3.76 -13.28
N PHE A 15 -9.54 4.54 -12.44
CA PHE A 15 -8.22 4.22 -11.93
C PHE A 15 -8.28 3.55 -10.57
N VAL A 16 -7.32 2.66 -10.32
CA VAL A 16 -7.02 2.06 -9.02
C VAL A 16 -5.62 2.45 -8.56
N ILE A 17 -5.42 2.54 -7.26
CA ILE A 17 -4.11 2.60 -6.63
C ILE A 17 -3.51 1.19 -6.71
N TRP A 18 -2.37 1.09 -7.38
CA TRP A 18 -1.65 -0.15 -7.57
C TRP A 18 -0.50 -0.31 -6.58
N ASN A 19 0.24 0.78 -6.34
CA ASN A 19 1.36 0.81 -5.41
C ASN A 19 1.49 2.20 -4.78
N VAL A 20 2.01 2.26 -3.56
CA VAL A 20 2.27 3.52 -2.84
C VAL A 20 3.62 3.41 -2.14
N LEU A 21 4.48 4.39 -2.37
CA LEU A 21 5.76 4.52 -1.68
C LEU A 21 5.90 5.90 -1.03
N PRO A 22 6.38 5.98 0.22
CA PRO A 22 6.71 7.26 0.83
C PRO A 22 7.93 7.89 0.16
N ALA A 23 7.93 9.22 0.11
CA ALA A 23 8.96 10.03 -0.49
C ALA A 23 9.41 11.10 0.53
N GLY A 24 10.37 10.73 1.38
CA GLY A 24 10.68 11.52 2.58
C GLY A 24 9.51 11.56 3.55
N ALA A 25 9.52 12.53 4.48
CA ALA A 25 8.50 12.63 5.53
C ALA A 25 7.16 13.23 5.05
N ASP A 26 7.17 13.97 3.95
CA ASP A 26 6.07 14.88 3.61
C ASP A 26 5.31 14.50 2.35
N CYS A 27 5.80 13.53 1.57
CA CYS A 27 5.21 13.15 0.28
C CYS A 27 4.96 11.64 0.15
N MET A 28 3.99 11.32 -0.71
CA MET A 28 3.64 9.97 -1.15
C MET A 28 3.66 9.93 -2.66
N VAL A 29 4.28 8.88 -3.21
CA VAL A 29 4.26 8.58 -4.64
C VAL A 29 3.34 7.39 -4.86
N ILE A 30 2.37 7.59 -5.74
CA ILE A 30 1.27 6.66 -6.01
C ILE A 30 1.40 6.22 -7.46
N GLU A 31 1.42 4.91 -7.67
CA GLU A 31 1.19 4.30 -8.97
C GLU A 31 -0.31 4.04 -9.13
N GLU A 32 -0.93 4.68 -10.12
CA GLU A 32 -2.32 4.45 -10.47
C GLU A 32 -2.45 3.78 -11.84
N ARG A 33 -3.42 2.87 -11.95
CA ARG A 33 -3.66 2.08 -13.17
C ARG A 33 -5.13 2.12 -13.58
N ASP A 34 -5.39 2.28 -14.87
CA ASP A 34 -6.70 1.99 -15.48
C ASP A 34 -6.57 0.74 -16.34
N GLU A 35 -7.12 -0.38 -15.86
CA GLU A 35 -7.08 -1.67 -16.56
C GLU A 35 -7.81 -1.66 -17.91
N ARG A 36 -8.85 -0.85 -18.05
CA ARG A 36 -9.67 -0.76 -19.27
C ARG A 36 -8.92 -0.04 -20.37
N THR A 37 -8.23 1.05 -20.02
CA THR A 37 -7.46 1.84 -21.00
C THR A 37 -5.97 1.45 -21.06
N ARG A 38 -5.54 0.53 -20.18
CA ARG A 38 -4.15 0.10 -19.99
C ARG A 38 -3.20 1.29 -19.80
N LYS A 39 -3.63 2.26 -19.01
CA LYS A 39 -2.83 3.44 -18.66
C LYS A 39 -2.24 3.30 -17.27
N VAL A 40 -0.99 3.72 -17.13
CA VAL A 40 -0.33 3.91 -15.83
C VAL A 40 0.00 5.38 -15.67
N SER A 41 -0.18 5.89 -14.46
CA SER A 41 0.27 7.23 -14.08
C SER A 41 0.98 7.18 -12.74
N ILE A 42 1.97 8.06 -12.58
CA ILE A 42 2.70 8.23 -11.33
C ILE A 42 2.30 9.60 -10.77
N VAL A 43 1.87 9.61 -9.53
CA VAL A 43 1.32 10.79 -8.86
C VAL A 43 2.12 11.05 -7.60
N CYS A 44 2.57 12.29 -7.41
CA CYS A 44 3.15 12.73 -6.15
C CYS A 44 2.17 13.64 -5.43
N ILE A 45 1.89 13.34 -4.18
CA ILE A 45 1.07 14.15 -3.30
C ILE A 45 1.82 14.42 -2.00
N THR A 46 1.47 15.49 -1.31
CA THR A 46 1.87 15.67 0.10
C THR A 46 1.06 14.75 1.01
N VAL A 47 1.52 14.50 2.24
CA VAL A 47 0.76 13.77 3.28
C VAL A 47 -0.55 14.44 3.69
N THR A 48 -0.75 15.71 3.31
CA THR A 48 -2.04 16.43 3.49
C THR A 48 -3.02 16.18 2.35
N GLY A 49 -2.61 15.49 1.30
CA GLY A 49 -3.40 15.22 0.09
C GLY A 49 -3.30 16.26 -1.01
N LYS A 50 -2.48 17.32 -0.83
CA LYS A 50 -2.21 18.27 -1.91
C LYS A 50 -1.42 17.59 -3.04
N LEU A 51 -1.95 17.64 -4.26
CA LEU A 51 -1.25 17.20 -5.47
C LEU A 51 -0.01 18.07 -5.72
N VAL A 52 1.14 17.42 -5.89
CA VAL A 52 2.40 18.06 -6.31
C VAL A 52 2.51 17.98 -7.84
N TRP A 53 2.43 16.77 -8.40
CA TRP A 53 2.44 16.53 -9.84
C TRP A 53 1.80 15.17 -10.18
N ARG A 54 1.40 15.02 -11.44
CA ARG A 54 0.95 13.76 -12.04
C ARG A 54 1.63 13.59 -13.39
N ASN A 55 2.34 12.48 -13.58
CA ASN A 55 2.89 12.08 -14.88
C ASN A 55 2.03 10.97 -15.47
N SER A 56 1.38 11.28 -16.60
CA SER A 56 0.54 10.34 -17.38
C SER A 56 1.08 10.10 -18.79
N SER A 57 2.31 10.53 -19.07
CA SER A 57 2.93 10.53 -20.41
C SER A 57 4.03 9.49 -20.55
N LEU A 58 4.01 8.46 -19.70
CA LEU A 58 5.03 7.41 -19.70
C LEU A 58 4.94 6.53 -20.97
N PRO A 59 6.08 6.19 -21.61
CA PRO A 59 6.12 5.32 -22.77
C PRO A 59 5.68 3.90 -22.41
N ASP A 60 4.87 3.25 -23.26
CA ASP A 60 4.38 1.87 -23.06
C ASP A 60 3.90 1.57 -21.63
N SER A 61 3.18 2.54 -21.06
CA SER A 61 2.96 2.71 -19.61
C SER A 61 2.50 1.45 -18.86
N TRP A 62 1.77 0.53 -19.50
CA TRP A 62 1.25 -0.69 -18.86
C TRP A 62 2.33 -1.59 -18.24
N TRP A 63 3.54 -1.57 -18.81
CA TRP A 63 4.68 -2.38 -18.38
C TRP A 63 5.63 -1.63 -17.45
N ILE A 64 5.20 -0.48 -16.91
CA ILE A 64 5.96 0.31 -15.95
C ILE A 64 5.42 0.05 -14.55
N ASN A 65 6.32 -0.13 -13.58
CA ASN A 65 5.99 -0.25 -12.16
C ASN A 65 6.81 0.75 -11.34
N LEU A 66 6.20 1.34 -10.33
CA LEU A 66 6.87 2.09 -9.28
C LEU A 66 7.76 1.13 -8.49
N SER A 67 9.07 1.35 -8.55
CA SER A 67 10.05 0.46 -7.93
C SER A 67 10.56 1.01 -6.60
N SER A 68 10.98 2.28 -6.58
CA SER A 68 11.56 2.89 -5.38
C SER A 68 11.58 4.42 -5.47
N VAL A 69 11.84 5.09 -4.34
CA VAL A 69 11.94 6.56 -4.26
C VAL A 69 13.18 6.96 -3.48
N THR A 70 14.03 7.79 -4.06
CA THR A 70 15.23 8.37 -3.42
C THR A 70 14.92 9.77 -2.88
N THR A 71 15.95 10.52 -2.45
CA THR A 71 15.76 11.91 -2.01
C THR A 71 15.34 12.85 -3.14
N THR A 72 15.73 12.52 -4.37
CA THR A 72 15.58 13.39 -5.53
C THR A 72 14.79 12.75 -6.66
N GLN A 73 14.60 11.42 -6.65
CA GLN A 73 14.06 10.70 -7.80
C GLN A 73 13.01 9.65 -7.43
N VAL A 74 12.05 9.46 -8.33
CA VAL A 74 11.17 8.29 -8.38
C VAL A 74 11.70 7.34 -9.44
N LEU A 75 12.05 6.12 -9.03
CA LEU A 75 12.59 5.09 -9.92
C LEU A 75 11.50 4.12 -10.33
N LEU A 76 11.38 3.91 -11.63
CA LEU A 76 10.41 3.02 -12.25
C LEU A 76 11.11 1.87 -12.96
N ARG A 77 10.53 0.68 -12.92
CA ARG A 77 10.97 -0.47 -13.72
C ARG A 77 10.08 -0.59 -14.94
N HIS A 78 10.69 -0.59 -16.12
CA HIS A 78 10.02 -0.82 -17.39
C HIS A 78 10.42 -2.19 -17.95
N PHE A 79 9.44 -3.09 -18.09
CA PHE A 79 9.61 -4.43 -18.63
C PHE A 79 9.46 -4.40 -20.15
N GLN A 80 10.57 -4.59 -20.87
CA GLN A 80 10.60 -4.43 -22.34
C GLN A 80 10.03 -5.65 -23.10
N ASN A 81 9.94 -6.82 -22.44
CA ASN A 81 9.52 -8.04 -23.07
C ASN A 81 8.57 -8.83 -22.17
N THR A 82 7.37 -9.09 -22.67
CA THR A 82 6.32 -9.87 -21.97
C THR A 82 6.63 -11.36 -21.86
N THR A 83 7.60 -11.83 -22.66
CA THR A 83 8.03 -13.23 -22.76
C THR A 83 9.33 -13.48 -22.00
N ASN A 84 10.10 -12.44 -21.70
CA ASN A 84 11.30 -12.52 -20.87
C ASN A 84 11.32 -11.34 -19.88
N PRO A 85 10.87 -11.55 -18.63
CA PRO A 85 10.78 -10.50 -17.62
C PRO A 85 12.14 -9.97 -17.15
N ASP A 86 13.26 -10.58 -17.56
CA ASP A 86 14.60 -10.17 -17.15
C ASP A 86 15.13 -8.93 -17.89
N VAL A 87 14.51 -8.56 -19.02
CA VAL A 87 14.89 -7.33 -19.74
C VAL A 87 14.16 -6.14 -19.14
N VAL A 88 14.75 -5.58 -18.08
CA VAL A 88 14.22 -4.44 -17.33
C VAL A 88 15.10 -3.22 -17.54
N THR A 89 14.47 -2.10 -17.89
CA THR A 89 15.13 -0.78 -17.86
C THR A 89 14.65 0.03 -16.68
N VAL A 90 15.52 0.87 -16.13
CA VAL A 90 15.17 1.81 -15.06
C VAL A 90 14.89 3.16 -15.70
N LEU A 91 13.72 3.71 -15.43
CA LEU A 91 13.37 5.09 -15.73
C LEU A 91 13.43 5.88 -14.42
N ALA A 92 13.81 7.15 -14.50
CA ALA A 92 13.77 8.05 -13.36
C ALA A 92 12.90 9.26 -13.67
N LEU A 93 12.13 9.69 -12.68
CA LEU A 93 11.45 10.97 -12.66
C LEU A 93 12.03 11.81 -11.53
N SER A 94 12.19 13.11 -11.74
CA SER A 94 12.46 14.05 -10.65
C SER A 94 11.33 14.01 -9.62
N LEU A 95 11.65 13.83 -8.35
CA LEU A 95 10.66 13.83 -7.26
C LEU A 95 9.98 15.21 -7.10
N GLU A 96 10.67 16.28 -7.46
CA GLU A 96 10.15 17.65 -7.36
C GLU A 96 9.14 17.96 -8.47
N THR A 97 9.42 17.53 -9.71
CA THR A 97 8.64 17.97 -10.89
C THR A 97 7.86 16.85 -11.59
N GLY A 98 8.23 15.59 -11.37
CA GLY A 98 7.66 14.44 -12.09
C GLY A 98 8.13 14.30 -13.53
N HIS A 99 9.07 15.14 -13.99
CA HIS A 99 9.65 15.06 -15.33
C HIS A 99 10.75 14.00 -15.39
N GLU A 100 11.00 13.45 -16.59
CA GLU A 100 12.07 12.49 -16.81
C GLU A 100 13.44 13.03 -16.38
N ASP A 101 14.22 12.15 -15.77
CA ASP A 101 15.58 12.41 -15.30
C ASP A 101 16.47 11.18 -15.55
N LEU A 102 17.78 11.33 -15.36
CA LEU A 102 18.75 10.24 -15.48
C LEU A 102 18.80 9.43 -14.18
N PRO A 103 18.65 8.09 -14.20
CA PRO A 103 18.67 7.29 -12.98
C PRO A 103 19.96 7.45 -12.18
N GLN A 104 19.81 7.75 -10.89
CA GLN A 104 20.90 7.83 -9.93
C GLN A 104 20.68 6.80 -8.83
N HIS A 105 21.78 6.24 -8.34
CA HIS A 105 21.77 5.34 -7.19
C HIS A 105 22.01 6.14 -5.91
N GLU A 106 20.93 6.68 -5.36
CA GLU A 106 20.91 7.31 -4.04
C GLU A 106 20.19 6.41 -3.02
N GLU A 107 20.57 6.51 -1.75
CA GLU A 107 19.96 5.75 -0.67
C GLU A 107 18.56 6.29 -0.31
N HIS A 108 17.69 5.36 0.14
CA HIS A 108 16.39 5.70 0.70
C HIS A 108 16.57 6.41 2.04
N THR A 109 15.89 7.54 2.25
CA THR A 109 16.03 8.33 3.49
C THR A 109 14.98 8.05 4.55
N ILE A 110 14.00 7.16 4.27
CA ILE A 110 12.93 6.90 5.21
C ILE A 110 12.74 5.42 5.52
N THR A 111 12.64 5.11 6.81
CA THR A 111 12.31 3.78 7.30
C THR A 111 10.81 3.57 7.24
N VAL A 112 10.40 2.52 6.52
CA VAL A 112 9.01 2.11 6.40
C VAL A 112 8.83 0.82 7.18
N LEU A 113 7.89 0.80 8.14
CA LEU A 113 7.48 -0.44 8.77
C LEU A 113 6.42 -1.10 7.89
N ARG A 114 6.67 -2.36 7.51
CA ARG A 114 5.80 -3.14 6.65
C ARG A 114 5.31 -4.38 7.40
N PRO A 115 4.08 -4.83 7.14
CA PRO A 115 3.59 -6.03 7.78
C PRO A 115 4.25 -7.29 7.22
N PHE A 116 4.25 -8.34 8.04
CA PHE A 116 4.57 -9.70 7.65
C PHE A 116 3.29 -10.42 7.22
N VAL A 117 3.39 -11.23 6.17
CA VAL A 117 2.26 -12.01 5.65
C VAL A 117 2.22 -13.37 6.32
N TYR A 118 1.03 -13.78 6.78
CA TYR A 118 0.72 -15.12 7.26
C TYR A 118 -0.39 -15.70 6.38
N VAL A 119 -0.14 -16.83 5.75
CA VAL A 119 -1.11 -17.48 4.87
C VAL A 119 -1.70 -18.71 5.54
N GLN A 120 -2.96 -19.04 5.24
CA GLN A 120 -3.56 -20.28 5.70
C GLN A 120 -2.66 -21.49 5.36
N ASP A 121 -2.69 -22.49 6.24
CA ASP A 121 -1.89 -23.72 6.19
C ASP A 121 -0.40 -23.56 6.54
N GLU A 122 0.07 -22.35 6.86
CA GLU A 122 1.40 -22.13 7.43
C GLU A 122 1.42 -22.35 8.95
N PRO A 123 2.52 -22.87 9.54
CA PRO A 123 2.57 -23.21 10.97
C PRO A 123 2.21 -22.07 11.92
N ASP A 124 2.59 -20.84 11.58
CA ASP A 124 2.42 -19.67 12.45
C ASP A 124 1.02 -19.02 12.30
N PHE A 125 0.26 -19.38 11.26
CA PHE A 125 -1.06 -18.79 10.97
C PHE A 125 -2.08 -19.06 12.06
N GLU A 126 -2.07 -20.25 12.67
CA GLU A 126 -3.02 -20.65 13.72
C GLU A 126 -2.98 -19.73 14.94
N THR A 127 -1.81 -19.15 15.24
CA THR A 127 -1.66 -18.18 16.34
C THR A 127 -2.45 -16.91 16.03
N ILE A 128 -2.32 -16.37 14.81
CA ILE A 128 -3.02 -15.17 14.36
C ILE A 128 -4.53 -15.42 14.28
N GLN A 129 -4.93 -16.56 13.71
CA GLN A 129 -6.32 -16.99 13.63
C GLN A 129 -6.96 -17.11 15.02
N THR A 130 -6.25 -17.69 15.99
CA THR A 130 -6.74 -17.81 17.37
C THR A 130 -6.91 -16.44 18.03
N PHE A 131 -5.93 -15.55 17.86
CA PHE A 131 -6.00 -14.18 18.36
C PHE A 131 -7.21 -13.42 17.80
N ILE A 132 -7.37 -13.40 16.46
CA ILE A 132 -8.51 -12.74 15.80
C ILE A 132 -9.85 -13.32 16.29
N ARG A 133 -9.99 -14.65 16.32
CA ARG A 133 -11.21 -15.31 16.81
C ARG A 133 -11.55 -14.90 18.24
N GLN A 134 -10.56 -14.81 19.13
CA GLN A 134 -10.79 -14.42 20.52
C GLN A 134 -11.23 -12.96 20.64
N GLN A 135 -10.54 -12.05 19.96
CA GLN A 135 -10.75 -10.60 20.09
C GLN A 135 -11.94 -10.06 19.29
N THR A 136 -12.23 -10.63 18.11
CA THR A 136 -13.24 -10.08 17.18
C THR A 136 -14.41 -11.02 16.91
N LYS A 137 -14.32 -12.29 17.34
CA LYS A 137 -15.27 -13.37 17.00
C LYS A 137 -15.38 -13.65 15.49
N GLN A 138 -14.36 -13.29 14.71
CA GLN A 138 -14.30 -13.57 13.28
C GLN A 138 -13.33 -14.71 12.96
N GLU A 139 -13.52 -15.33 11.80
CA GLU A 139 -12.62 -16.34 11.25
C GLU A 139 -11.87 -15.75 10.05
N ILE A 140 -10.57 -16.01 9.99
CA ILE A 140 -9.75 -15.65 8.84
C ILE A 140 -9.97 -16.73 7.77
N PHE A 141 -10.31 -16.30 6.56
CA PHE A 141 -10.61 -17.18 5.43
C PHE A 141 -9.36 -17.50 4.59
N LEU A 142 -8.41 -16.57 4.44
CA LEU A 142 -7.32 -16.70 3.46
C LEU A 142 -5.93 -16.45 4.04
N GLY A 143 -5.79 -15.37 4.80
CA GLY A 143 -4.49 -14.90 5.28
C GLY A 143 -4.64 -13.64 6.11
N ALA A 144 -3.51 -13.19 6.65
CA ALA A 144 -3.40 -11.93 7.37
C ALA A 144 -2.05 -11.26 7.12
N GLU A 145 -2.02 -9.95 7.27
CA GLU A 145 -0.81 -9.14 7.32
C GLU A 145 -0.70 -8.55 8.73
N TYR A 146 0.41 -8.81 9.41
CA TYR A 146 0.65 -8.47 10.81
C TYR A 146 1.79 -7.47 10.94
N LEU A 147 1.58 -6.40 11.69
CA LEU A 147 2.63 -5.47 12.10
C LEU A 147 2.44 -5.10 13.57
N GLU A 148 3.47 -5.31 14.37
CA GLU A 148 3.50 -4.90 15.77
C GLU A 148 4.51 -3.78 15.98
N THR A 149 4.12 -2.83 16.82
CA THR A 149 4.95 -1.72 17.29
C THR A 149 4.95 -1.72 18.81
N GLU A 150 5.79 -0.88 19.42
CA GLU A 150 5.78 -0.72 20.89
C GLU A 150 4.42 -0.27 21.46
N ARG A 151 3.55 0.32 20.64
CA ARG A 151 2.27 0.92 21.08
C ARG A 151 1.05 0.09 20.74
N MET A 152 1.09 -0.69 19.67
CA MET A 152 -0.08 -1.36 19.10
C MET A 152 0.26 -2.52 18.19
N ILE A 153 -0.74 -3.35 17.95
CA ILE A 153 -0.74 -4.45 16.99
C ILE A 153 -1.72 -4.07 15.87
N LEU A 154 -1.29 -4.17 14.62
CA LEU A 154 -2.10 -3.94 13.43
C LEU A 154 -2.19 -5.23 12.63
N ILE A 155 -3.41 -5.63 12.29
CA ILE A 155 -3.65 -6.86 11.54
C ILE A 155 -4.66 -6.55 10.43
N SER A 156 -4.23 -6.70 9.18
CA SER A 156 -5.14 -6.81 8.04
C SER A 156 -5.48 -8.28 7.88
N TYR A 157 -6.76 -8.67 7.83
CA TYR A 157 -7.14 -10.07 7.66
C TYR A 157 -8.38 -10.22 6.78
N TYR A 158 -8.45 -11.35 6.08
CA TYR A 158 -9.52 -11.61 5.14
C TYR A 158 -10.61 -12.46 5.77
N THR A 159 -11.85 -12.00 5.72
CA THR A 159 -13.04 -12.72 6.23
C THR A 159 -14.02 -12.99 5.09
N GLY A 160 -14.88 -14.01 5.23
CA GLY A 160 -15.91 -14.34 4.24
C GLY A 160 -15.69 -15.71 3.60
N GLN A 161 -15.94 -15.80 2.29
CA GLN A 161 -15.96 -17.05 1.53
C GLN A 161 -15.24 -16.90 0.19
N PRO A 162 -14.89 -18.00 -0.50
CA PRO A 162 -14.25 -17.93 -1.81
C PRO A 162 -15.03 -17.02 -2.77
N ALA A 163 -14.30 -16.20 -3.52
CA ALA A 163 -14.84 -15.22 -4.50
C ALA A 163 -15.73 -14.09 -3.94
N ALA A 164 -15.89 -13.98 -2.62
CA ALA A 164 -16.61 -12.88 -1.98
C ALA A 164 -16.07 -12.65 -0.55
N PHE A 165 -14.81 -12.24 -0.44
CA PHE A 165 -14.19 -11.94 0.84
C PHE A 165 -13.91 -10.45 1.02
N THR A 166 -13.81 -10.07 2.29
CA THR A 166 -13.58 -8.70 2.76
C THR A 166 -12.23 -8.65 3.46
N ASN A 167 -11.43 -7.63 3.13
CA ASN A 167 -10.23 -7.30 3.88
C ASN A 167 -10.57 -6.32 5.00
N VAL A 168 -10.30 -6.71 6.24
CA VAL A 168 -10.52 -5.92 7.44
C VAL A 168 -9.18 -5.53 8.02
N LEU A 169 -8.96 -4.24 8.26
CA LEU A 169 -7.80 -3.74 8.99
C LEU A 169 -8.22 -3.44 10.42
N ALA A 170 -7.63 -4.13 11.39
CA ALA A 170 -7.87 -3.94 12.80
C ALA A 170 -6.62 -3.45 13.52
N CYS A 171 -6.84 -2.61 14.52
CA CYS A 171 -5.84 -2.13 15.43
C CYS A 171 -6.20 -2.56 16.85
N PHE A 172 -5.23 -3.18 17.52
CA PHE A 172 -5.31 -3.62 18.89
C PHE A 172 -4.31 -2.85 19.74
N THR A 173 -4.66 -2.63 21.01
CA THR A 173 -3.70 -2.20 22.03
C THR A 173 -2.67 -3.31 22.27
N ARG A 174 -1.57 -2.97 22.94
CA ARG A 174 -0.49 -3.92 23.24
C ARG A 174 -0.92 -5.11 24.12
N ASP A 175 -1.95 -4.94 24.94
CA ASP A 175 -2.56 -6.04 25.72
C ASP A 175 -3.54 -6.90 24.91
N GLY A 176 -3.72 -6.60 23.62
CA GLY A 176 -4.56 -7.35 22.69
C GLY A 176 -6.00 -6.89 22.59
N SER A 177 -6.42 -5.85 23.32
CA SER A 177 -7.80 -5.35 23.22
C SER A 177 -8.05 -4.64 21.89
N LEU A 178 -9.19 -4.90 21.25
CA LEU A 178 -9.57 -4.24 19.99
C LEU A 178 -9.81 -2.74 20.23
N ASN A 179 -9.05 -1.89 19.55
CA ASN A 179 -9.16 -0.44 19.62
C ASN A 179 -9.99 0.12 18.45
N TRP A 180 -9.73 -0.37 17.25
CA TRP A 180 -10.29 0.17 16.00
C TRP A 180 -10.32 -0.89 14.91
N THR A 181 -11.27 -0.78 13.98
CA THR A 181 -11.37 -1.64 12.81
C THR A 181 -11.99 -0.91 11.63
N GLU A 182 -11.60 -1.29 10.42
CA GLU A 182 -12.19 -0.79 9.18
C GLU A 182 -12.21 -1.87 8.09
N GLU A 183 -13.31 -1.95 7.36
CA GLU A 183 -13.36 -2.70 6.10
C GLU A 183 -12.66 -1.89 5.02
N ILE A 184 -11.52 -2.38 4.54
CA ILE A 184 -10.67 -1.67 3.58
C ILE A 184 -10.81 -2.22 2.16
N GLY A 185 -11.50 -3.34 1.99
CA GLY A 185 -11.91 -3.83 0.66
C GLY A 185 -12.97 -4.91 0.76
N THR A 186 -13.91 -4.92 -0.18
CA THR A 186 -15.02 -5.89 -0.24
C THR A 186 -15.09 -6.56 -1.62
N ASN A 187 -15.75 -7.71 -1.71
CA ASN A 187 -15.91 -8.48 -2.96
C ASN A 187 -14.58 -8.78 -3.66
N LEU A 188 -13.56 -9.10 -2.86
CA LEU A 188 -12.21 -9.34 -3.36
C LEU A 188 -12.08 -10.73 -3.99
N LYS A 189 -11.18 -10.83 -4.98
CA LYS A 189 -10.85 -12.07 -5.70
C LYS A 189 -9.44 -12.57 -5.43
N GLY A 190 -8.62 -11.77 -4.78
CA GLY A 190 -7.23 -12.08 -4.44
C GLY A 190 -6.79 -11.30 -3.20
N MET A 191 -5.71 -11.80 -2.59
CA MET A 191 -5.05 -11.15 -1.45
C MET A 191 -4.16 -10.02 -1.94
N GLY A 192 -4.16 -8.91 -1.20
CA GLY A 192 -3.17 -7.84 -1.34
C GLY A 192 -1.93 -8.15 -0.53
N ILE A 193 -0.79 -7.62 -0.97
CA ILE A 193 0.45 -7.61 -0.20
C ILE A 193 0.82 -6.16 0.12
N SER A 194 1.39 -5.92 1.30
CA SER A 194 1.64 -4.59 1.84
C SER A 194 0.39 -3.71 1.83
N THR A 195 -0.75 -4.24 2.29
CA THR A 195 -2.03 -3.50 2.27
C THR A 195 -2.00 -2.22 3.10
N PHE A 196 -1.14 -2.19 4.11
CA PHE A 196 -0.84 -1.02 4.92
C PHE A 196 0.65 -0.91 5.23
N PHE A 197 1.08 0.26 5.66
CA PHE A 197 2.43 0.48 6.17
C PHE A 197 2.46 1.67 7.14
N ILE A 198 3.50 1.76 7.96
CA ILE A 198 3.72 2.90 8.87
C ILE A 198 4.96 3.67 8.45
N VAL A 199 4.82 4.99 8.42
CA VAL A 199 5.91 5.95 8.26
C VAL A 199 5.72 7.05 9.29
N THR A 200 6.76 7.39 10.05
CA THR A 200 6.75 8.48 11.04
C THR A 200 5.49 8.50 11.92
N ASP A 201 5.23 7.41 12.65
CA ASP A 201 4.05 7.21 13.51
C ASP A 201 2.69 7.41 12.83
N THR A 202 2.64 7.27 11.51
CA THR A 202 1.43 7.47 10.71
C THR A 202 1.16 6.23 9.88
N LEU A 203 -0.05 5.68 10.01
CA LEU A 203 -0.51 4.54 9.21
C LEU A 203 -1.02 5.03 7.86
N PHE A 204 -0.68 4.31 6.81
CA PHE A 204 -1.24 4.49 5.47
C PHE A 204 -1.79 3.15 4.97
N PHE A 205 -2.96 3.18 4.37
CA PHE A 205 -3.58 2.01 3.73
C PHE A 205 -4.44 2.41 2.55
N VAL A 206 -4.62 1.48 1.62
CA VAL A 206 -5.49 1.68 0.45
C VAL A 206 -6.86 1.10 0.74
N LYS A 207 -7.90 1.94 0.63
CA LYS A 207 -9.29 1.52 0.77
C LYS A 207 -9.98 1.41 -0.58
N ASN A 208 -10.71 0.31 -0.78
CA ASN A 208 -11.46 -0.01 -2.00
C ASN A 208 -10.65 0.11 -3.30
N LYS A 209 -9.33 -0.05 -3.21
CA LYS A 209 -8.35 0.17 -4.29
C LYS A 209 -8.31 1.60 -4.87
N THR A 210 -9.02 2.58 -4.31
CA THR A 210 -9.16 3.91 -4.94
C THR A 210 -8.86 5.07 -3.99
N GLU A 211 -8.88 4.82 -2.69
CA GLU A 211 -8.64 5.81 -1.65
C GLU A 211 -7.31 5.52 -0.96
N LEU A 212 -6.42 6.52 -0.84
CA LEU A 212 -5.32 6.45 0.12
C LEU A 212 -5.79 7.11 1.41
N VAL A 213 -5.77 6.33 2.47
CA VAL A 213 -6.30 6.70 3.78
C VAL A 213 -5.18 6.69 4.80
N THR A 214 -5.23 7.62 5.75
CA THR A 214 -4.22 7.75 6.79
C THR A 214 -4.81 8.13 8.14
N PHE A 215 -4.11 7.76 9.21
CA PHE A 215 -4.29 8.32 10.55
C PHE A 215 -2.98 8.25 11.35
N ARG A 216 -2.86 9.14 12.33
CA ARG A 216 -1.74 9.17 13.25
C ARG A 216 -1.93 8.19 14.41
N ILE A 217 -0.84 7.53 14.77
CA ILE A 217 -0.72 6.68 15.95
C ILE A 217 -0.20 7.55 17.10
N VAL A 218 -1.03 7.81 18.12
CA VAL A 218 -0.65 8.55 19.33
C VAL A 218 -0.43 7.63 20.53
#